data_AF-A0A850M9T6-F1
#
_entry.id   AF-A0A850M9T6-F1
#
_cell.length_a   1.000
_cell.length_b   1.000
_cell.length_c   1.000
_cell.angle_alpha   90.00
_cell.angle_beta   90.00
_cell.angle_gamma   90.00
#
_symmetry.space_group_name_H-M   'P 1'
#
loop_
_entity.id
_entity.type
_entity.pdbx_description
1 polymer ?
#
loop_
_entity_poly.entity_id
_entity_poly.type
_entity_poly.pdbx_seq_one_letter_code
_entity_poly.pdbx_strand_id
1 'polypeptide(L)'
;MVKLIRLRSVANNAVRPSNWATGDVRFDPFEHIRPRGTFIVDLITGTITWETDDGKEKLVSDDDVENYYKAMAQWFHQALEKEEIPLDVIESAIIKITPDEKQCIIVADGKTFESRKMAMGP
;
A
#
# COMPACT_ATOMS: atom_id res chain seq x y z
N MET A 1 14.66 11.17 18.90
CA MET A 1 13.35 10.55 19.22
C MET A 1 12.62 10.36 17.91
N VAL A 2 12.35 9.11 17.51
CA VAL A 2 11.70 8.78 16.24
C VAL A 2 10.27 9.31 16.27
N LYS A 3 9.85 10.09 15.26
CA LYS A 3 8.53 10.72 15.20
C LYS A 3 7.49 9.75 14.63
N LEU A 4 7.27 8.61 15.29
CA LEU A 4 6.33 7.58 14.84
C LEU A 4 4.90 8.10 14.61
N ILE A 5 4.51 9.22 15.25
CA ILE A 5 3.25 9.92 14.98
C ILE A 5 3.06 10.28 13.49
N ARG A 6 4.15 10.45 12.73
CA ARG A 6 4.15 10.73 11.29
C ARG A 6 3.69 9.53 10.46
N LEU A 7 3.82 8.30 10.97
CA LEU A 7 3.33 7.09 10.30
C LEU A 7 1.82 7.13 10.06
N ARG A 8 1.04 7.84 10.89
CA ARG A 8 -0.37 8.09 10.62
C ARG A 8 -0.59 8.90 9.34
N SER A 9 0.28 9.88 9.08
CA SER A 9 0.25 10.65 7.84
C SER A 9 0.71 9.81 6.65
N VAL A 10 1.72 8.97 6.82
CA VAL A 10 2.20 8.05 5.79
C VAL A 10 1.08 7.06 5.42
N ALA A 11 0.43 6.42 6.39
CA ALA A 11 -0.69 5.52 6.14
C ALA A 11 -1.87 6.21 5.42
N ASN A 12 -2.21 7.44 5.82
CA ASN A 12 -3.27 8.22 5.15
C ASN A 12 -2.88 8.58 3.71
N ASN A 13 -1.63 8.93 3.48
CA ASN A 13 -1.15 9.21 2.13
C ASN A 13 -1.21 7.96 1.27
N ALA A 14 -0.82 6.79 1.80
CA ALA A 14 -0.81 5.48 1.13
C ALA A 14 -2.18 5.00 0.63
N VAL A 15 -3.31 5.56 1.10
CA VAL A 15 -4.63 5.18 0.58
C VAL A 15 -5.20 6.18 -0.43
N ARG A 16 -4.47 7.25 -0.76
CA ARG A 16 -4.93 8.32 -1.68
C ARG A 16 -4.41 8.15 -3.11
N PRO A 17 -5.26 8.28 -4.14
CA PRO A 17 -4.99 7.81 -5.51
C PRO A 17 -3.86 8.51 -6.29
N SER A 18 -3.18 9.53 -5.74
CA SER A 18 -2.34 10.46 -6.52
C SER A 18 -0.91 10.70 -5.99
N ASN A 19 -0.46 10.03 -4.92
CA ASN A 19 0.83 10.37 -4.31
C ASN A 19 2.07 9.66 -4.91
N TRP A 20 1.89 8.60 -5.71
CA TRP A 20 3.00 7.76 -6.21
C TRP A 20 2.90 7.44 -7.71
N ALA A 21 1.99 8.11 -8.42
CA ALA A 21 1.97 8.08 -9.89
C ALA A 21 3.27 8.72 -10.40
N THR A 22 4.14 7.91 -11.00
CA THR A 22 5.38 8.37 -11.64
C THR A 22 5.45 7.82 -13.07
N GLY A 23 5.90 8.64 -14.02
CA GLY A 23 6.07 8.23 -15.42
C GLY A 23 4.77 7.78 -16.10
N ASP A 24 4.75 6.52 -16.55
CA ASP A 24 3.67 5.92 -17.34
C ASP A 24 2.50 5.40 -16.50
N VAL A 25 2.68 5.28 -15.18
CA VAL A 25 1.63 4.77 -14.30
C VAL A 25 0.76 5.93 -13.81
N ARG A 26 -0.36 6.15 -14.50
CA ARG A 26 -1.20 7.35 -14.31
C ARG A 26 -2.48 7.13 -13.50
N PHE A 27 -2.78 5.89 -13.13
CA PHE A 27 -4.09 5.51 -12.59
C PHE A 27 -3.95 4.56 -11.39
N ASP A 28 -4.75 4.79 -10.33
CA ASP A 28 -4.84 3.87 -9.19
C ASP A 28 -5.64 2.62 -9.60
N PRO A 29 -5.04 1.42 -9.66
CA PRO A 29 -5.77 0.22 -10.04
C PRO A 29 -7.01 0.00 -9.17
N PHE A 30 -6.99 0.41 -7.90
CA PHE A 30 -8.17 0.30 -7.03
C PHE A 30 -9.37 1.14 -7.50
N GLU A 31 -9.14 2.29 -8.13
CA GLU A 31 -10.20 3.18 -8.62
C GLU A 31 -10.71 2.77 -10.01
N HIS A 32 -9.91 2.05 -10.78
CA HIS A 32 -10.18 1.74 -12.19
C HIS A 32 -10.48 0.27 -12.47
N ILE A 33 -10.02 -0.63 -11.60
CA ILE A 33 -10.19 -2.06 -11.68
C ILE A 33 -10.66 -2.53 -10.32
N ARG A 34 -11.97 -2.76 -10.18
CA ARG A 34 -12.50 -3.35 -8.94
C ARG A 34 -11.90 -4.76 -8.78
N PRO A 35 -11.06 -5.01 -7.76
CA PRO A 35 -10.45 -6.32 -7.60
C PRO A 35 -11.55 -7.35 -7.30
N ARG A 36 -11.36 -8.59 -7.77
CA ARG A 36 -12.30 -9.69 -7.52
C ARG A 36 -11.99 -10.47 -6.23
N GLY A 37 -10.90 -10.14 -5.56
CA GLY A 37 -10.43 -10.79 -4.33
C GLY A 37 -9.64 -9.80 -3.48
N THR A 38 -8.86 -10.32 -2.54
CA THR A 38 -7.99 -9.52 -1.69
C THR A 38 -6.59 -9.50 -2.26
N PHE A 39 -6.01 -8.32 -2.32
CA PHE A 39 -4.63 -8.10 -2.71
C PHE A 39 -3.87 -7.47 -1.54
N ILE A 40 -2.65 -7.95 -1.27
CA ILE A 40 -1.76 -7.45 -0.22
C ILE A 40 -0.47 -6.96 -0.86
N VAL A 41 -0.19 -5.66 -0.73
CA VAL A 41 1.12 -5.08 -0.99
C VAL A 41 1.93 -5.11 0.30
N ASP A 42 3.13 -5.67 0.28
CA ASP A 42 4.15 -5.39 1.29
C ASP A 42 4.95 -4.15 0.87
N LEU A 43 4.87 -3.07 1.65
CA LEU A 43 5.56 -1.80 1.36
C LEU A 43 7.04 -1.82 1.72
N ILE A 44 7.47 -2.78 2.55
CA ILE A 44 8.89 -2.97 2.90
C ILE A 44 9.59 -3.64 1.72
N THR A 45 9.01 -4.74 1.20
CA THR A 45 9.65 -5.55 0.16
C THR A 45 9.19 -5.20 -1.26
N GLY A 46 8.04 -4.56 -1.41
CA GLY A 46 7.37 -4.38 -2.70
C GLY A 46 6.68 -5.65 -3.22
N THR A 47 6.57 -6.70 -2.38
CA THR A 47 5.93 -7.96 -2.75
C THR A 47 4.41 -7.78 -2.87
N ILE A 48 3.83 -8.47 -3.85
CA ILE A 48 2.42 -8.39 -4.21
C ILE A 48 1.82 -9.79 -4.06
N THR A 49 0.95 -9.99 -3.08
CA THR A 49 0.29 -11.28 -2.81
C THR A 49 -1.20 -11.19 -3.11
N TRP A 50 -1.72 -12.14 -3.89
CA TRP A 50 -3.14 -12.26 -4.20
C TRP A 50 -3.77 -13.38 -3.38
N GLU A 51 -4.75 -13.02 -2.55
CA GLU A 51 -5.61 -13.94 -1.83
C GLU A 51 -6.95 -14.02 -2.58
N THR A 52 -7.16 -15.10 -3.32
CA THR A 52 -8.46 -15.44 -3.91
C THR A 52 -9.19 -16.45 -3.04
N ASP A 53 -10.53 -16.48 -3.11
CA ASP A 53 -11.38 -17.40 -2.33
C ASP A 53 -11.05 -18.89 -2.53
N ASP A 54 -10.34 -19.23 -3.61
CA ASP A 54 -9.87 -20.58 -3.94
C ASP A 54 -8.43 -20.87 -3.48
N GLY A 55 -7.81 -20.00 -2.67
CA GLY A 55 -6.48 -20.21 -2.08
C GLY A 55 -5.34 -20.26 -3.09
N LYS A 56 -5.56 -19.75 -4.30
CA LYS A 56 -4.58 -19.76 -5.39
C LYS A 56 -3.88 -18.42 -5.47
N GLU A 57 -2.62 -18.41 -5.06
CA GLU A 57 -1.68 -17.35 -5.41
C GLU A 57 -1.61 -17.27 -6.94
N LYS A 58 -2.12 -16.19 -7.51
CA LYS A 58 -1.86 -15.84 -8.91
C LYS A 58 -1.16 -14.50 -8.93
N LEU A 59 0.12 -14.50 -9.26
CA LEU A 59 0.82 -13.30 -9.70
C LEU A 59 0.12 -12.80 -10.96
N VAL A 60 -0.71 -11.78 -10.83
CA VAL A 60 -1.26 -11.06 -11.97
C VAL A 60 -0.14 -10.14 -12.44
N SER A 61 0.63 -10.58 -13.43
CA SER A 61 1.54 -9.73 -14.19
C SER A 61 0.75 -8.90 -15.21
N ASP A 62 -0.26 -8.16 -14.74
CA ASP A 62 -0.62 -6.95 -15.48
C ASP A 62 0.46 -5.95 -15.08
N ASP A 63 1.44 -5.78 -15.97
CA ASP A 63 2.64 -4.98 -15.75
C ASP A 63 2.29 -3.63 -15.11
N ASP A 64 1.15 -3.02 -15.47
CA ASP A 64 0.68 -1.74 -14.92
C ASP A 64 0.31 -1.79 -13.43
N VAL A 65 -0.35 -2.85 -12.97
CA VAL A 65 -0.77 -3.02 -11.56
C VAL A 65 0.46 -3.28 -10.69
N GLU A 66 1.33 -4.18 -11.17
CA GLU A 66 2.58 -4.49 -10.49
C GLU A 66 3.50 -3.26 -10.42
N ASN A 67 3.64 -2.53 -11.52
CA ASN A 67 4.43 -1.30 -11.58
C ASN A 67 3.88 -0.23 -10.63
N TYR A 68 2.55 -0.08 -10.54
CA TYR A 68 1.92 0.87 -9.61
C TYR A 68 2.28 0.57 -8.15
N TYR A 69 2.11 -0.68 -7.72
CA TYR A 69 2.37 -1.04 -6.32
C TYR A 69 3.86 -1.15 -5.99
N LYS A 70 4.73 -1.43 -6.98
CA LYS A 70 6.18 -1.27 -6.85
C LYS A 70 6.58 0.20 -6.65
N ALA A 71 6.03 1.11 -7.44
CA ALA A 71 6.25 2.55 -7.27
C ALA A 71 5.76 3.04 -5.91
N MET A 72 4.68 2.46 -5.41
CA MET A 72 4.15 2.73 -4.09
C MET A 72 5.08 2.28 -2.95
N ALA A 73 5.68 1.09 -3.06
CA ALA A 73 6.69 0.63 -2.10
C ALA A 73 7.92 1.55 -2.11
N GLN A 74 8.39 1.97 -3.29
CA GLN A 74 9.48 2.95 -3.39
C GLN A 74 9.13 4.29 -2.73
N TRP A 75 7.92 4.80 -2.98
CA TRP A 75 7.42 6.01 -2.31
C TRP A 75 7.40 5.86 -0.80
N PHE A 76 7.01 4.69 -0.27
CA PHE A 76 7.00 4.45 1.17
C PHE A 76 8.39 4.61 1.78
N HIS A 77 9.42 4.05 1.15
CA HIS A 77 10.82 4.20 1.60
C HIS A 77 11.26 5.66 1.60
N GLN A 78 10.93 6.42 0.54
CA GLN A 78 11.21 7.85 0.46
C GLN A 78 10.45 8.65 1.52
N ALA A 79 9.21 8.28 1.83
CA ALA A 79 8.41 8.92 2.86
C ALA A 79 9.00 8.68 4.26
N LEU A 80 9.50 7.47 4.53
CA LEU A 80 10.20 7.18 5.79
C LEU A 80 11.50 7.99 5.91
N GLU A 81 12.32 8.03 4.85
CA GLU A 81 13.56 8.82 4.82
C GLU A 81 13.28 10.31 5.08
N LYS A 82 12.27 10.87 4.40
CA LYS A 82 11.86 12.27 4.58
C LYS A 82 11.41 12.59 6.01
N GLU A 83 10.74 11.65 6.66
CA GLU A 83 10.27 11.81 8.04
C GLU A 83 11.32 11.40 9.10
N GLU A 84 12.54 11.06 8.66
CA GLU A 84 13.65 10.58 9.48
C GLU A 84 13.28 9.34 10.31
N ILE A 85 12.50 8.43 9.70
CA ILE A 85 12.06 7.17 10.31
C ILE A 85 12.91 6.03 9.75
N PRO A 86 13.71 5.36 10.58
CA PRO A 86 14.47 4.19 10.15
C PRO A 86 13.55 3.04 9.70
N LEU A 87 13.95 2.27 8.67
CA LEU A 87 13.14 1.14 8.19
C LEU A 87 13.13 -0.02 9.19
N ASP A 88 14.20 -0.19 9.98
CA ASP A 88 14.35 -1.26 10.98
C ASP A 88 13.38 -1.15 12.16
N VAL A 89 12.77 0.03 12.39
CA VAL A 89 11.70 0.18 13.38
C VAL A 89 10.33 -0.24 12.85
N ILE A 90 10.21 -0.52 11.54
CA ILE A 90 8.96 -0.97 10.91
C ILE A 90 8.93 -2.50 10.93
N GLU A 91 8.06 -3.05 11.78
CA GLU A 91 7.84 -4.49 11.91
C GLU A 91 7.03 -5.04 10.74
N SER A 92 6.04 -4.27 10.27
CA SER A 92 5.28 -4.59 9.06
C SER A 92 4.68 -3.31 8.47
N ALA A 93 4.55 -3.27 7.14
CA ALA A 93 3.82 -2.20 6.46
C ALA A 93 3.14 -2.78 5.22
N ILE A 94 1.82 -2.89 5.26
CA ILE A 94 1.04 -3.51 4.20
C ILE A 94 -0.07 -2.59 3.69
N ILE A 95 -0.48 -2.84 2.46
CA ILE A 95 -1.74 -2.33 1.91
C ILE A 95 -2.61 -3.50 1.55
N LYS A 96 -3.75 -3.60 2.20
CA LYS A 96 -4.79 -4.56 1.89
C LYS A 96 -5.81 -3.88 0.97
N ILE A 97 -6.06 -4.48 -0.17
CA ILE A 97 -6.98 -3.97 -1.19
C ILE A 97 -8.01 -5.04 -1.45
N THR A 98 -9.26 -4.72 -1.13
CA THR A 98 -10.42 -5.59 -1.31
C THR A 98 -11.36 -4.96 -2.35
N PRO A 99 -12.45 -5.62 -2.76
CA PRO A 99 -13.45 -5.00 -3.63
C PRO A 99 -14.11 -3.73 -3.05
N ASP A 100 -14.05 -3.57 -1.72
CA ASP A 100 -14.79 -2.56 -0.97
C ASP A 100 -13.91 -1.50 -0.31
N GLU A 101 -12.63 -1.81 -0.05
CA GLU A 101 -11.73 -0.87 0.60
C GLU A 101 -10.25 -1.06 0.22
N LYS A 102 -9.49 0.03 0.39
CA LYS A 102 -8.03 0.07 0.40
C LYS A 102 -7.59 0.51 1.78
N GLN A 103 -6.92 -0.38 2.51
CA GLN A 103 -6.46 -0.16 3.88
C GLN A 103 -4.93 -0.23 3.93
N CYS A 104 -4.29 0.79 4.50
CA CYS A 104 -2.88 0.75 4.84
C CYS A 104 -2.72 0.48 6.34
N ILE A 105 -1.84 -0.46 6.69
CA ILE A 105 -1.52 -0.85 8.06
C ILE A 105 -0.01 -0.84 8.21
N ILE A 106 0.49 -0.03 9.15
CA ILE A 106 1.91 0.04 9.50
C ILE A 106 2.05 -0.33 10.98
N VAL A 107 2.87 -1.32 11.29
CA VAL A 107 3.24 -1.71 12.65
C VAL A 107 4.69 -1.32 12.88
N ALA A 108 4.93 -0.52 13.92
CA ALA A 108 6.26 -0.06 14.30
C ALA A 108 6.36 0.13 15.82
N ASP A 109 7.41 -0.42 16.43
CA ASP A 109 7.66 -0.33 17.87
C ASP A 109 6.43 -0.74 18.71
N GLY A 110 5.81 -1.87 18.35
CA GLY A 110 4.60 -2.41 18.97
C GLY A 110 3.33 -1.57 18.80
N LYS A 111 3.33 -0.55 17.93
CA LYS A 111 2.18 0.33 17.67
C LYS A 111 1.66 0.18 16.25
N THR A 112 0.34 0.22 16.11
CA THR A 112 -0.35 0.16 14.82
C THR A 112 -0.80 1.54 14.37
N PHE A 113 -0.50 1.86 13.12
CA PHE A 113 -0.94 3.07 12.41
C PHE A 113 -1.69 2.63 11.16
N GLU A 114 -2.98 2.94 11.11
CA GLU A 114 -3.85 2.53 10.01
C GLU A 114 -4.59 3.69 9.36
N SER A 115 -4.88 3.52 8.07
CA SER A 115 -5.82 4.37 7.34
C SER A 115 -6.58 3.53 6.32
N ARG A 116 -7.81 3.93 6.02
CA ARG A 116 -8.67 3.21 5.08
C ARG A 116 -9.39 4.18 4.15
N LYS A 117 -9.57 3.75 2.90
CA LYS A 117 -10.39 4.40 1.89
C LYS A 117 -11.41 3.39 1.39
N MET A 118 -12.69 3.70 1.55
CA MET A 118 -13.77 2.90 0.96
C MET A 118 -13.80 3.14 -0.55
N ALA A 119 -14.16 2.11 -1.32
CA ALA A 119 -14.55 2.28 -2.70
C ALA A 119 -15.71 3.30 -2.77
N MET A 120 -15.64 4.26 -3.69
CA MET A 120 -16.80 5.12 -3.94
C MET A 120 -17.90 4.23 -4.54
N GLY A 121 -19.05 4.16 -3.88
CA GLY A 121 -20.22 3.49 -4.43
C GLY A 121 -20.64 4.11 -5.77
N PRO A 122 -21.39 3.37 -6.60
CA PRO A 122 -21.94 3.89 -7.85
C PRO A 122 -22.81 5.14 -7.66
#